data_AF-A0A812U718-F1
#
_entry.id   AF-A0A812U718-F1
#
_cell.length_a   1.000
_cell.length_b   1.000
_cell.length_c   1.000
_cell.angle_alpha   90.00
_cell.angle_beta   90.00
_cell.angle_gamma   90.00
#
_symmetry.space_group_name_H-M   'P 1'
#
loop_
_entity.id
_entity.type
_entity.pdbx_description
1 polymer ?
#
loop_
_entity_poly.entity_id
_entity_poly.type
_entity_poly.pdbx_seq_one_letter_code
_entity_poly.pdbx_strand_id
1 'polypeptide(L)'
;AYVSSSRLPPLVCKLQKWDPEKLCRGIDVVRCRKNGLANARFPLPVFCPLDSLQEAREGHLADLTYVRLRKDSRVALLSRLPYVGQGWYAKPAVACMLDTGIATWQDFLSSLDATAHVQPSCLAWALRKMEEAWGEEHLAKRSVNALQGLWARNADLVYLMRTSNNQLDGHGCQYRQTFATPPAGLGLRDGRGVLRRGGDPPAAGRGADALYFKFIKTDCVGFQGLPRKHQPLVERLLRKRHPDGTLVYRGDAVDPLLGEHREPEIDGRPPAPVGWEAVEDPVEHCLKGCSLLLTGLPGTGKTHLARRIVAQLREAGDLVQLVSKTHSAAQNLDLGAQTADHWVRRTVRNGRCRLDWLVVEEVTQLDAGLWADIACVSMDRSVRFLLMGDFRQLPAVLDSFAGSRVERPLKDSDLLRDLASGYCHELTENRRSDERIFRFIGWLRVGDAEEVPLAEAVRVAREFPRGRENRRLAPEGAVLIEHRDSGAPTTNSPQTMRVWAGLKLVGAGGKVPRGVFVTVAEAGLEKVTLDGGQQFSHSELLRHTRLCHAITYASCQGLTLRGRVWLLDWGTQHFNLRHLYAGA
;
A
#
# COMPACT_ATOMS: atom_id res chain seq x y z
N ALA A 1 -1.37 -12.84 4.83
CA ALA A 1 -1.39 -14.21 4.25
C ALA A 1 -1.41 -14.36 2.69
N TYR A 2 -2.11 -13.54 1.88
CA TYR A 2 -2.25 -13.76 0.41
C TYR A 2 -0.93 -13.92 -0.38
N VAL A 3 0.08 -13.10 -0.09
CA VAL A 3 1.35 -13.06 -0.86
C VAL A 3 2.07 -14.41 -0.91
N SER A 4 2.04 -15.15 0.21
CA SER A 4 2.65 -16.47 0.42
C SER A 4 1.76 -17.64 0.00
N SER A 5 0.63 -17.40 -0.66
CA SER A 5 -0.23 -18.47 -1.19
C SER A 5 0.27 -19.01 -2.53
N SER A 6 0.01 -20.30 -2.77
CA SER A 6 0.23 -20.94 -4.07
C SER A 6 -0.50 -20.18 -5.17
N ARG A 7 0.23 -19.78 -6.21
CA ARG A 7 -0.34 -19.11 -7.38
C ARG A 7 -0.99 -20.13 -8.29
N LEU A 8 -1.97 -19.68 -9.08
CA LEU A 8 -2.54 -20.44 -10.19
C LEU A 8 -1.40 -21.02 -11.06
N PRO A 9 -1.22 -22.34 -11.11
CA PRO A 9 -0.16 -22.96 -11.91
C PRO A 9 -0.44 -22.75 -13.41
N PRO A 10 0.57 -22.94 -14.28
CA PRO A 10 0.34 -23.05 -15.71
C PRO A 10 -0.70 -24.16 -15.97
N LEU A 11 -1.80 -23.82 -16.64
CA LEU A 11 -2.91 -24.73 -16.85
C LEU A 11 -2.61 -25.68 -18.03
N VAL A 12 -1.60 -26.54 -17.84
CA VAL A 12 -1.09 -27.44 -18.87
C VAL A 12 -1.33 -28.88 -18.45
N CYS A 13 -2.22 -29.57 -19.18
CA CYS A 13 -2.72 -30.89 -18.80
C CYS A 13 -2.93 -31.77 -20.05
N LYS A 14 -2.55 -33.06 -19.96
CA LYS A 14 -2.94 -34.10 -20.91
C LYS A 14 -4.23 -34.77 -20.43
N LEU A 15 -5.25 -34.75 -21.27
CA LEU A 15 -6.59 -35.27 -20.94
C LEU A 15 -6.83 -36.68 -21.51
N GLN A 16 -6.27 -36.96 -22.69
CA GLN A 16 -6.46 -38.21 -23.43
C GLN A 16 -5.18 -38.57 -24.18
N LYS A 17 -5.03 -39.85 -24.56
CA LYS A 17 -3.94 -40.29 -25.45
C LYS A 17 -4.02 -39.56 -26.79
N TRP A 18 -2.87 -39.12 -27.28
CA TRP A 18 -2.69 -38.54 -28.60
C TRP A 18 -2.84 -39.58 -29.69
N ASP A 19 -3.42 -39.18 -30.81
CA ASP A 19 -3.63 -40.01 -31.99
C ASP A 19 -2.73 -39.48 -33.13
N PRO A 20 -1.65 -40.18 -33.54
CA PRO A 20 -0.70 -39.63 -34.51
C PRO A 20 -1.27 -39.52 -35.92
N GLU A 21 -2.35 -40.24 -36.24
CA GLU A 21 -2.96 -40.29 -37.58
C GLU A 21 -3.99 -39.16 -37.79
N LYS A 22 -4.39 -38.45 -36.72
CA LYS A 22 -5.47 -37.46 -36.77
C LYS A 22 -4.95 -36.05 -36.54
N LEU A 23 -5.24 -35.15 -37.49
CA LEU A 23 -4.95 -33.72 -37.34
C LEU A 23 -5.56 -33.18 -36.04
N CYS A 24 -4.71 -32.66 -35.15
CA CYS A 24 -5.14 -31.92 -33.98
C CYS A 24 -5.36 -30.45 -34.35
N ARG A 25 -6.46 -29.88 -33.85
CA ARG A 25 -6.74 -28.44 -33.96
C ARG A 25 -6.73 -27.84 -32.56
N GLY A 26 -6.06 -26.70 -32.43
CA GLY A 26 -6.04 -25.90 -31.22
C GLY A 26 -6.94 -24.68 -31.39
N ILE A 27 -7.82 -24.43 -30.42
CA ILE A 27 -8.46 -23.11 -30.27
C ILE A 27 -7.64 -22.34 -29.25
N ASP A 28 -6.91 -21.33 -29.71
CA ASP A 28 -6.14 -20.38 -28.89
C ASP A 28 -6.96 -19.10 -28.68
N VAL A 29 -7.00 -18.58 -27.44
CA VAL A 29 -7.49 -17.21 -27.17
C VAL A 29 -6.55 -16.27 -27.90
N VAL A 30 -7.04 -15.49 -28.88
CA VAL A 30 -6.21 -14.76 -29.85
C VAL A 30 -5.10 -14.00 -29.15
N ARG A 31 -3.89 -14.55 -29.27
CA ARG A 31 -2.66 -14.18 -28.55
C ARG A 31 -2.74 -14.22 -26.98
N CYS A 32 -3.92 -14.12 -26.34
CA CYS A 32 -4.37 -14.51 -24.96
C CYS A 32 -4.63 -13.46 -23.83
N ARG A 33 -3.65 -13.05 -22.98
CA ARG A 33 -3.73 -12.08 -21.83
C ARG A 33 -4.09 -10.58 -22.13
N LYS A 34 -3.17 -9.58 -21.95
CA LYS A 34 -3.24 -8.08 -22.16
C LYS A 34 -4.59 -7.44 -22.16
N ASN A 35 -5.34 -7.76 -23.20
CA ASN A 35 -6.47 -7.00 -23.69
C ASN A 35 -7.56 -7.21 -22.61
N GLY A 36 -7.52 -8.32 -21.84
CA GLY A 36 -8.26 -8.53 -20.59
C GLY A 36 -7.89 -7.57 -19.44
N LEU A 37 -6.78 -6.83 -19.52
CA LEU A 37 -6.57 -5.59 -18.74
C LEU A 37 -7.54 -4.53 -19.27
N ALA A 38 -7.29 -4.01 -20.47
CA ALA A 38 -7.98 -2.84 -21.00
C ALA A 38 -9.46 -3.04 -21.37
N ASN A 39 -9.95 -4.27 -21.42
CA ASN A 39 -11.37 -4.64 -21.58
C ASN A 39 -11.74 -5.76 -20.57
N ALA A 40 -11.35 -5.66 -19.31
CA ALA A 40 -11.91 -6.51 -18.25
C ALA A 40 -13.47 -6.38 -18.17
N ARG A 41 -14.16 -7.31 -17.49
CA ARG A 41 -15.58 -7.16 -17.13
C ARG A 41 -15.78 -6.24 -15.92
N PHE A 42 -14.78 -6.20 -15.04
CA PHE A 42 -14.76 -5.45 -13.80
C PHE A 42 -13.62 -4.42 -13.83
N PRO A 43 -13.67 -3.36 -13.00
CA PRO A 43 -12.52 -2.50 -12.74
C PRO A 43 -11.28 -3.29 -12.30
N LEU A 44 -10.09 -2.81 -12.62
CA LEU A 44 -8.83 -3.46 -12.27
C LEU A 44 -8.44 -3.11 -10.83
N PRO A 45 -8.29 -4.08 -9.91
CA PRO A 45 -7.97 -3.79 -8.52
C PRO A 45 -6.53 -3.28 -8.34
N VAL A 46 -6.37 -2.25 -7.52
CA VAL A 46 -5.10 -1.66 -7.11
C VAL A 46 -4.91 -1.92 -5.62
N PHE A 47 -4.30 -3.07 -5.31
CA PHE A 47 -4.04 -3.47 -3.94
C PHE A 47 -2.94 -2.60 -3.30
N CYS A 48 -3.18 -2.10 -2.09
CA CYS A 48 -2.19 -1.47 -1.23
C CYS A 48 -1.84 -2.40 -0.04
N PRO A 49 -0.78 -2.11 0.73
CA PRO A 49 -0.39 -2.94 1.88
C PRO A 49 -1.42 -3.01 3.02
N LEU A 50 -2.37 -2.08 3.08
CA LEU A 50 -3.42 -2.06 4.10
C LEU A 50 -4.67 -2.88 3.71
N ASP A 51 -4.71 -3.41 2.49
CA ASP A 51 -5.79 -4.31 2.05
C ASP A 51 -5.73 -5.63 2.80
N SER A 52 -6.83 -5.96 3.46
CA SER A 52 -6.88 -6.98 4.50
C SER A 52 -7.95 -8.02 4.21
N LEU A 53 -7.67 -9.24 4.65
CA LEU A 53 -8.53 -10.39 4.45
C LEU A 53 -9.78 -10.26 5.32
N GLN A 54 -10.94 -10.59 4.74
CA GLN A 54 -12.20 -10.65 5.46
C GLN A 54 -12.86 -12.02 5.21
N GLU A 55 -13.86 -12.36 6.00
CA GLU A 55 -14.73 -13.51 5.70
C GLU A 55 -15.48 -13.24 4.37
N ALA A 56 -15.68 -14.27 3.56
CA ALA A 56 -16.49 -14.15 2.34
C ALA A 56 -17.97 -13.99 2.73
N ARG A 57 -18.68 -13.06 2.08
CA ARG A 57 -20.10 -12.77 2.38
C ARG A 57 -20.94 -13.01 1.14
N GLU A 58 -22.08 -13.68 1.31
CA GLU A 58 -23.04 -13.89 0.22
C GLU A 58 -23.50 -12.55 -0.37
N GLY A 59 -23.55 -12.49 -1.71
CA GLY A 59 -23.85 -11.26 -2.47
C GLY A 59 -22.64 -10.33 -2.68
N HIS A 60 -21.56 -10.43 -1.89
CA HIS A 60 -20.38 -9.56 -2.02
C HIS A 60 -19.24 -10.24 -2.80
N LEU A 61 -19.18 -9.95 -4.10
CA LEU A 61 -18.14 -10.49 -4.98
C LEU A 61 -16.83 -9.69 -4.87
N ALA A 62 -15.89 -10.18 -4.04
CA ALA A 62 -14.62 -9.51 -3.78
C ALA A 62 -13.60 -9.57 -4.93
N ASP A 63 -12.62 -8.66 -4.95
CA ASP A 63 -11.59 -8.58 -6.00
C ASP A 63 -10.69 -9.82 -6.10
N LEU A 64 -10.36 -10.38 -4.93
CA LEU A 64 -9.78 -11.69 -4.74
C LEU A 64 -10.67 -12.47 -3.76
N THR A 65 -10.86 -13.76 -4.01
CA THR A 65 -11.62 -14.66 -3.14
C THR A 65 -10.86 -15.96 -2.96
N TYR A 66 -10.73 -16.43 -1.72
CA TYR A 66 -10.23 -17.77 -1.43
C TYR A 66 -11.39 -18.75 -1.62
N VAL A 67 -11.25 -19.62 -2.62
CA VAL A 67 -12.25 -20.63 -3.00
C VAL A 67 -11.74 -22.01 -2.59
N ARG A 68 -12.59 -22.80 -1.92
CA ARG A 68 -12.39 -24.23 -1.66
C ARG A 68 -13.46 -25.02 -2.41
N LEU A 69 -13.17 -25.33 -3.68
CA LEU A 69 -14.06 -26.17 -4.50
C LEU A 69 -14.19 -27.57 -3.89
N ARG A 70 -15.42 -28.07 -3.77
CA ARG A 70 -15.69 -29.45 -3.33
C ARG A 70 -15.19 -30.42 -4.39
N LYS A 71 -14.28 -31.33 -4.04
CA LYS A 71 -13.80 -32.39 -4.94
C LYS A 71 -14.86 -33.50 -5.10
N ASP A 72 -15.91 -33.26 -5.89
CA ASP A 72 -16.82 -34.34 -6.29
C ASP A 72 -16.19 -35.18 -7.41
N SER A 73 -15.85 -36.42 -7.08
CA SER A 73 -15.37 -37.47 -7.99
C SER A 73 -16.27 -37.74 -9.21
N ARG A 74 -17.55 -37.36 -9.16
CA ARG A 74 -18.55 -37.57 -10.23
C ARG A 74 -18.51 -36.46 -11.28
N VAL A 75 -17.91 -35.31 -10.98
CA VAL A 75 -17.84 -34.16 -11.88
C VAL A 75 -16.58 -34.24 -12.72
N ALA A 76 -16.76 -34.46 -14.04
CA ALA A 76 -15.65 -34.60 -14.98
C ALA A 76 -14.74 -33.36 -14.97
N LEU A 77 -13.41 -33.56 -14.93
CA LEU A 77 -12.38 -32.51 -14.90
C LEU A 77 -12.64 -31.37 -15.90
N LEU A 78 -12.98 -31.71 -17.14
CA LEU A 78 -13.29 -30.76 -18.22
C LEU A 78 -14.42 -29.78 -17.90
N SER A 79 -15.34 -30.12 -16.99
CA SER A 79 -16.47 -29.26 -16.60
C SER A 79 -16.15 -28.26 -15.47
N ARG A 80 -14.98 -28.40 -14.81
CA ARG A 80 -14.48 -27.43 -13.82
C ARG A 80 -13.27 -26.61 -14.30
N LEU A 81 -12.49 -27.10 -15.26
CA LEU A 81 -11.35 -26.34 -15.83
C LEU A 81 -11.82 -24.98 -16.40
N PRO A 82 -11.08 -23.88 -16.15
CA PRO A 82 -9.71 -23.80 -15.64
C PRO A 82 -9.59 -23.79 -14.10
N TYR A 83 -10.67 -24.01 -13.36
CA TYR A 83 -10.73 -23.88 -11.90
C TYR A 83 -10.37 -25.21 -11.22
N VAL A 84 -9.34 -25.20 -10.38
CA VAL A 84 -8.66 -26.39 -9.83
C VAL A 84 -8.15 -26.16 -8.40
N GLY A 85 -8.27 -27.18 -7.54
CA GLY A 85 -7.79 -27.12 -6.16
C GLY A 85 -8.49 -26.07 -5.27
N GLN A 86 -7.84 -25.72 -4.15
CA GLN A 86 -8.26 -24.64 -3.25
C GLN A 86 -7.23 -23.50 -3.28
N GLY A 87 -7.67 -22.24 -3.30
CA GLY A 87 -6.76 -21.11 -3.41
C GLY A 87 -7.42 -19.77 -3.79
N TRP A 88 -6.59 -18.78 -4.07
CA TRP A 88 -7.03 -17.41 -4.40
C TRP A 88 -7.37 -17.25 -5.88
N TYR A 89 -8.61 -16.85 -6.16
CA TYR A 89 -9.13 -16.54 -7.48
C TYR A 89 -9.52 -15.07 -7.58
N ALA A 90 -9.32 -14.46 -8.74
CA ALA A 90 -9.72 -13.07 -8.99
C ALA A 90 -11.21 -12.95 -9.35
N LYS A 91 -11.82 -11.81 -9.04
CA LYS A 91 -13.22 -11.41 -9.34
C LYS A 91 -13.79 -11.96 -10.66
N PRO A 92 -13.10 -11.91 -11.82
CA PRO A 92 -13.65 -12.41 -13.07
C PRO A 92 -13.78 -13.95 -13.13
N ALA A 93 -12.90 -14.67 -12.45
CA ALA A 93 -12.97 -16.12 -12.31
C ALA A 93 -14.09 -16.52 -11.33
N VAL A 94 -14.15 -15.86 -10.17
CA VAL A 94 -15.16 -16.12 -9.13
C VAL A 94 -16.57 -15.84 -9.65
N ALA A 95 -16.76 -14.71 -10.36
CA ALA A 95 -18.01 -14.42 -11.09
C ALA A 95 -18.37 -15.55 -12.07
N CYS A 96 -17.41 -16.01 -12.86
CA CYS A 96 -17.66 -17.07 -13.84
C CYS A 96 -17.99 -18.41 -13.17
N MET A 97 -17.42 -18.74 -12.00
CA MET A 97 -17.79 -19.94 -11.24
C MET A 97 -19.25 -19.87 -10.75
N LEU A 98 -19.71 -18.71 -10.26
CA LEU A 98 -21.12 -18.50 -9.89
C LEU A 98 -22.02 -18.56 -11.13
N ASP A 99 -21.72 -17.78 -12.17
CA ASP A 99 -22.49 -17.68 -13.42
C ASP A 99 -22.66 -19.03 -14.14
N THR A 100 -21.78 -20.01 -13.86
CA THR A 100 -21.81 -21.36 -14.46
C THR A 100 -22.26 -22.48 -13.51
N GLY A 101 -22.37 -22.21 -12.20
CA GLY A 101 -22.66 -23.20 -11.17
C GLY A 101 -21.50 -24.15 -10.84
N ILE A 102 -20.25 -23.73 -11.07
CA ILE A 102 -19.04 -24.47 -10.67
C ILE A 102 -18.73 -24.28 -9.17
N ALA A 103 -19.17 -23.16 -8.59
CA ALA A 103 -19.07 -22.87 -7.16
C ALA A 103 -20.34 -22.17 -6.65
N THR A 104 -20.55 -22.24 -5.34
CA THR A 104 -21.58 -21.52 -4.58
C THR A 104 -20.90 -20.58 -3.57
N TRP A 105 -21.66 -19.67 -2.96
CA TRP A 105 -21.15 -18.80 -1.89
C TRP A 105 -20.59 -19.58 -0.69
N GLN A 106 -21.10 -20.80 -0.43
CA GLN A 106 -20.58 -21.70 0.61
C GLN A 106 -19.17 -22.24 0.33
N ASP A 107 -18.69 -22.15 -0.91
CA ASP A 107 -17.36 -22.61 -1.32
C ASP A 107 -16.33 -21.48 -1.25
N PHE A 108 -16.74 -20.27 -0.85
CA PHE A 108 -15.88 -19.11 -0.65
C PHE A 108 -15.65 -18.92 0.85
N LEU A 109 -14.38 -18.86 1.27
CA LEU A 109 -14.04 -18.78 2.69
C LEU A 109 -13.56 -17.39 3.11
N SER A 110 -12.94 -16.65 2.18
CA SER A 110 -12.35 -15.35 2.50
C SER A 110 -12.32 -14.44 1.28
N SER A 111 -12.49 -13.16 1.53
CA SER A 111 -12.45 -12.06 0.56
C SER A 111 -11.20 -11.21 0.77
N LEU A 112 -10.75 -10.54 -0.30
CA LEU A 112 -9.74 -9.49 -0.27
C LEU A 112 -10.08 -8.48 -1.37
N ASP A 113 -10.54 -7.31 -0.96
CA ASP A 113 -10.82 -6.19 -1.87
C ASP A 113 -9.69 -5.18 -1.87
N ALA A 114 -9.41 -4.61 -3.03
CA ALA A 114 -8.45 -3.54 -3.17
C ALA A 114 -8.96 -2.24 -2.55
N THR A 115 -8.04 -1.40 -2.10
CA THR A 115 -8.32 -0.04 -1.61
C THR A 115 -8.84 0.84 -2.75
N ALA A 116 -8.49 0.55 -4.00
CA ALA A 116 -8.93 1.31 -5.16
C ALA A 116 -9.00 0.48 -6.44
N HIS A 117 -9.64 1.06 -7.46
CA HIS A 117 -9.85 0.41 -8.76
C HIS A 117 -9.59 1.35 -9.92
N VAL A 118 -8.93 0.82 -10.95
CA VAL A 118 -8.60 1.53 -12.18
C VAL A 118 -9.46 1.04 -13.32
N GLN A 119 -10.10 1.96 -14.04
CA GLN A 119 -10.97 1.60 -15.16
C GLN A 119 -10.18 1.03 -16.34
N PRO A 120 -10.60 -0.09 -16.96
CA PRO A 120 -9.92 -0.71 -18.10
C PRO A 120 -9.63 0.26 -19.26
N SER A 121 -10.48 1.26 -19.44
CA SER A 121 -10.38 2.29 -20.48
C SER A 121 -9.09 3.12 -20.42
N CYS A 122 -8.53 3.44 -19.23
CA CYS A 122 -7.31 4.26 -19.17
C CYS A 122 -6.10 3.51 -19.75
N LEU A 123 -6.00 2.20 -19.50
CA LEU A 123 -4.97 1.36 -20.09
C LEU A 123 -5.20 1.12 -21.59
N ALA A 124 -6.43 1.29 -22.10
CA ALA A 124 -6.76 0.98 -23.50
C ALA A 124 -6.02 1.89 -24.50
N TRP A 125 -5.79 3.16 -24.16
CA TRP A 125 -5.00 4.07 -24.98
C TRP A 125 -3.49 3.75 -24.88
N ALA A 126 -2.96 3.63 -23.66
CA ALA A 126 -1.55 3.33 -23.42
C ALA A 126 -1.13 1.99 -24.07
N LEU A 127 -1.92 0.93 -23.88
CA LEU A 127 -1.67 -0.40 -24.46
C LEU A 127 -1.89 -0.45 -25.99
N ARG A 128 -2.52 0.56 -26.60
CA ARG A 128 -2.58 0.73 -28.05
C ARG A 128 -1.33 1.43 -28.55
N LYS A 129 -0.95 2.56 -27.94
CA LYS A 129 0.30 3.28 -28.25
C LYS A 129 1.55 2.40 -28.06
N MET A 130 1.55 1.53 -27.04
CA MET A 130 2.60 0.53 -26.83
C MET A 130 2.72 -0.54 -27.93
N GLU A 131 1.68 -0.77 -28.74
CA GLU A 131 1.74 -1.68 -29.90
C GLU A 131 1.99 -0.90 -31.20
N GLU A 132 1.34 0.25 -31.39
CA GLU A 132 1.55 1.18 -32.52
C GLU A 132 3.03 1.64 -32.64
N ALA A 133 3.78 1.66 -31.53
CA ALA A 133 5.19 2.03 -31.50
C ALA A 133 6.15 0.99 -32.13
N TRP A 134 5.68 -0.19 -32.56
CA TRP A 134 6.52 -1.22 -33.17
C TRP A 134 6.03 -1.55 -34.58
N GLY A 135 6.94 -1.50 -35.56
CA GLY A 135 6.67 -1.97 -36.93
C GLY A 135 6.52 -3.50 -37.05
N GLU A 136 6.82 -4.26 -35.99
CA GLU A 136 6.78 -5.72 -35.98
C GLU A 136 5.78 -6.26 -34.94
N GLU A 137 4.86 -7.13 -35.39
CA GLU A 137 3.86 -7.75 -34.51
C GLU A 137 4.50 -8.52 -33.33
N HIS A 138 5.65 -9.15 -33.57
CA HIS A 138 6.34 -9.94 -32.57
C HIS A 138 6.88 -9.08 -31.41
N LEU A 139 7.33 -7.85 -31.72
CA LEU A 139 7.77 -6.86 -30.73
C LEU A 139 6.58 -6.21 -30.02
N ALA A 140 5.51 -5.89 -30.75
CA ALA A 140 4.25 -5.43 -30.18
C ALA A 140 3.66 -6.44 -29.17
N LYS A 141 3.67 -7.75 -29.50
CA LYS A 141 3.29 -8.80 -28.55
C LYS A 141 4.27 -8.90 -27.38
N ARG A 142 5.59 -8.70 -27.60
CA ARG A 142 6.61 -8.81 -26.54
C ARG A 142 6.61 -7.65 -25.55
N SER A 143 6.48 -6.40 -26.00
CA SER A 143 6.51 -5.20 -25.17
C SER A 143 5.43 -5.22 -24.09
N VAL A 144 4.22 -5.61 -24.49
CA VAL A 144 3.08 -5.80 -23.61
C VAL A 144 3.26 -7.01 -22.68
N ASN A 145 3.87 -8.09 -23.14
CA ASN A 145 4.16 -9.24 -22.28
C ASN A 145 5.23 -8.94 -21.21
N ALA A 146 6.16 -8.04 -21.49
CA ALA A 146 7.14 -7.56 -20.52
C ALA A 146 6.52 -6.75 -19.36
N LEU A 147 5.24 -6.36 -19.46
CA LEU A 147 4.50 -5.74 -18.34
C LEU A 147 4.41 -6.64 -17.09
N GLN A 148 4.68 -7.95 -17.20
CA GLN A 148 4.83 -8.84 -16.05
C GLN A 148 5.99 -8.45 -15.09
N GLY A 149 6.92 -7.59 -15.50
CA GLY A 149 7.93 -6.98 -14.61
C GLY A 149 7.94 -5.45 -14.62
N LEU A 150 7.42 -4.80 -15.68
CA LEU A 150 7.52 -3.34 -15.86
C LEU A 150 6.69 -2.51 -14.86
N TRP A 151 5.75 -3.13 -14.15
CA TRP A 151 4.97 -2.48 -13.07
C TRP A 151 5.69 -2.51 -11.70
N ALA A 152 6.91 -3.05 -11.61
CA ALA A 152 7.70 -3.19 -10.39
C ALA A 152 9.12 -2.60 -10.51
N ARG A 153 9.27 -1.46 -11.20
CA ARG A 153 10.57 -0.84 -11.48
C ARG A 153 11.00 0.13 -10.35
N ASN A 154 11.76 -0.33 -9.36
CA ASN A 154 12.26 0.46 -8.21
C ASN A 154 12.71 1.89 -8.58
N ALA A 155 11.84 2.86 -8.30
CA ALA A 155 12.06 4.28 -8.53
C ALA A 155 11.09 5.10 -7.66
N ASP A 156 11.51 6.31 -7.27
CA ASP A 156 10.58 7.40 -6.94
C ASP A 156 10.43 8.27 -8.19
N LEU A 157 9.22 8.39 -8.73
CA LEU A 157 8.93 9.33 -9.81
C LEU A 157 7.81 10.26 -9.38
N VAL A 158 8.12 11.57 -9.33
CA VAL A 158 7.16 12.63 -9.04
C VAL A 158 6.69 13.20 -10.37
N TYR A 159 5.47 12.86 -10.75
CA TYR A 159 4.81 13.36 -11.94
C TYR A 159 3.92 14.55 -11.58
N LEU A 160 4.14 15.67 -12.26
CA LEU A 160 3.30 16.86 -12.20
C LEU A 160 2.54 16.97 -13.53
N MET A 161 1.25 16.66 -13.54
CA MET A 161 0.43 16.81 -14.74
C MET A 161 0.14 18.30 -14.96
N ARG A 162 0.84 18.91 -15.93
CA ARG A 162 0.62 20.32 -16.30
C ARG A 162 -0.61 20.53 -17.17
N THR A 163 -0.93 19.56 -18.04
CA THR A 163 -2.11 19.53 -18.91
C THR A 163 -2.48 18.07 -19.21
N SER A 164 -3.77 17.80 -19.46
CA SER A 164 -4.24 16.58 -20.14
C SER A 164 -5.52 16.87 -20.91
N ASN A 165 -5.80 16.04 -21.92
CA ASN A 165 -7.03 16.03 -22.71
C ASN A 165 -8.08 15.02 -22.17
N ASN A 166 -7.81 14.39 -21.01
CA ASN A 166 -8.68 13.41 -20.37
C ASN A 166 -9.01 13.85 -18.93
N GLN A 167 -10.30 13.92 -18.59
CA GLN A 167 -10.75 14.38 -17.26
C GLN A 167 -10.30 13.46 -16.11
N LEU A 168 -10.13 12.16 -16.36
CA LEU A 168 -9.70 11.21 -15.34
C LEU A 168 -8.28 11.49 -14.83
N ASP A 169 -7.40 12.04 -15.67
CA ASP A 169 -6.00 12.29 -15.32
C ASP A 169 -5.84 13.43 -14.29
N GLY A 170 -6.89 14.26 -14.12
CA GLY A 170 -6.92 15.33 -13.11
C GLY A 170 -6.97 14.81 -11.66
N HIS A 171 -7.45 13.58 -11.45
CA HIS A 171 -7.49 12.92 -10.14
C HIS A 171 -6.11 12.40 -9.71
N GLY A 172 -5.15 13.33 -9.53
CA GLY A 172 -3.75 13.02 -9.25
C GLY A 172 -2.76 14.03 -9.84
N CYS A 173 -3.16 15.30 -10.02
CA CYS A 173 -2.36 16.32 -10.71
C CYS A 173 -0.95 16.55 -10.12
N GLN A 174 -0.74 16.20 -8.85
CA GLN A 174 0.57 15.90 -8.27
C GLN A 174 0.59 14.43 -7.82
N TYR A 175 1.50 13.63 -8.37
CA TYR A 175 1.60 12.20 -8.11
C TYR A 175 3.03 11.78 -7.77
N ARG A 176 3.23 11.14 -6.60
CA ARG A 176 4.48 10.48 -6.22
C ARG A 176 4.30 8.97 -6.35
N GLN A 177 4.86 8.37 -7.40
CA GLN A 177 4.88 6.91 -7.53
C GLN A 177 6.14 6.34 -6.88
N THR A 178 5.94 5.47 -5.89
CA THR A 178 6.95 4.52 -5.41
C THR A 178 6.70 3.17 -6.08
N PHE A 179 7.76 2.54 -6.58
CA PHE A 179 7.77 1.11 -6.91
C PHE A 179 8.69 0.39 -5.93
N ALA A 180 8.25 -0.76 -5.42
CA ALA A 180 9.05 -1.66 -4.59
C ALA A 180 9.02 -3.07 -5.18
N THR A 181 10.18 -3.71 -5.30
CA THR A 181 10.33 -5.14 -5.57
C THR A 181 10.66 -5.87 -4.27
N PRO A 182 9.95 -6.95 -3.89
CA PRO A 182 10.48 -7.88 -2.89
C PRO A 182 11.78 -8.51 -3.41
N PRO A 183 12.70 -8.96 -2.54
CA PRO A 183 13.98 -9.52 -2.97
C PRO A 183 13.80 -10.68 -3.96
N ALA A 184 14.61 -10.70 -5.02
CA ALA A 184 14.44 -11.57 -6.18
C ALA A 184 14.82 -13.04 -5.87
N GLY A 185 13.86 -13.79 -5.32
CA GLY A 185 14.05 -15.17 -4.83
C GLY A 185 13.18 -16.25 -5.47
N LEU A 186 12.51 -15.98 -6.60
CA LEU A 186 11.73 -16.99 -7.36
C LEU A 186 11.87 -16.73 -8.87
N GLY A 187 12.41 -17.71 -9.60
CA GLY A 187 12.84 -17.53 -10.99
C GLY A 187 11.70 -17.50 -12.00
N LEU A 188 11.59 -16.39 -12.74
CA LEU A 188 10.85 -16.35 -14.01
C LEU A 188 11.66 -17.05 -15.11
N ARG A 189 11.03 -18.00 -15.82
CA ARG A 189 11.32 -18.31 -17.22
C ARG A 189 10.03 -18.22 -18.05
N ASP A 190 10.19 -18.00 -19.35
CA ASP A 190 9.18 -17.57 -20.32
C ASP A 190 7.85 -18.38 -20.34
N GLY A 191 6.73 -17.81 -20.80
CA GLY A 191 6.48 -16.44 -21.29
C GLY A 191 5.18 -16.30 -22.10
N ARG A 192 4.88 -15.08 -22.58
CA ARG A 192 4.02 -14.70 -23.74
C ARG A 192 2.85 -15.65 -24.17
N GLY A 193 1.55 -15.44 -23.88
CA GLY A 193 0.81 -14.32 -23.27
C GLY A 193 0.16 -13.31 -24.26
N VAL A 194 -0.90 -12.57 -23.87
CA VAL A 194 -1.53 -11.31 -24.43
C VAL A 194 -2.72 -11.32 -25.48
N LEU A 195 -4.04 -11.06 -25.15
CA LEU A 195 -5.26 -10.48 -25.91
C LEU A 195 -6.82 -10.99 -25.95
N ARG A 196 -7.74 -10.78 -24.91
CA ARG A 196 -9.29 -10.50 -24.92
C ARG A 196 -10.31 -11.60 -25.40
N ARG A 197 -11.66 -11.44 -25.61
CA ARG A 197 -12.92 -10.89 -24.91
C ARG A 197 -14.16 -10.84 -25.86
N GLY A 198 -15.39 -11.01 -25.35
CA GLY A 198 -16.59 -10.34 -25.92
C GLY A 198 -17.50 -11.18 -26.84
N GLY A 199 -18.81 -10.92 -26.77
CA GLY A 199 -19.89 -11.71 -27.38
C GLY A 199 -20.43 -12.80 -26.45
N ASP A 200 -21.73 -13.06 -26.54
CA ASP A 200 -22.51 -13.87 -25.59
C ASP A 200 -22.26 -15.40 -25.68
N PRO A 201 -22.81 -16.22 -24.76
CA PRO A 201 -22.18 -17.48 -24.39
C PRO A 201 -22.55 -18.64 -25.32
N PRO A 202 -21.56 -19.47 -25.71
CA PRO A 202 -21.83 -20.81 -26.18
C PRO A 202 -21.95 -21.76 -24.97
N ALA A 203 -23.04 -22.53 -24.89
CA ALA A 203 -23.19 -23.65 -23.95
C ALA A 203 -22.28 -24.83 -24.34
N ALA A 204 -20.97 -24.63 -24.24
CA ALA A 204 -19.93 -25.51 -24.75
C ALA A 204 -19.31 -26.37 -23.64
N GLY A 205 -20.08 -27.33 -23.12
CA GLY A 205 -19.57 -28.27 -22.10
C GLY A 205 -20.52 -29.41 -21.76
N ARG A 206 -21.83 -29.14 -21.64
CA ARG A 206 -22.86 -30.14 -21.27
C ARG A 206 -23.26 -31.10 -22.41
N GLY A 207 -22.31 -31.51 -23.28
CA GLY A 207 -22.63 -32.36 -24.44
C GLY A 207 -21.54 -32.57 -25.49
N ALA A 208 -20.27 -32.35 -25.16
CA ALA A 208 -19.14 -32.78 -25.98
C ALA A 208 -18.30 -33.76 -25.16
N ASP A 209 -18.32 -35.04 -25.54
CA ASP A 209 -17.72 -36.11 -24.75
C ASP A 209 -16.20 -35.90 -24.56
N ALA A 210 -15.70 -36.19 -23.36
CA ALA A 210 -14.31 -35.93 -22.96
C ALA A 210 -13.24 -36.62 -23.83
N LEU A 211 -13.66 -37.55 -24.69
CA LEU A 211 -12.87 -38.37 -25.61
C LEU A 211 -12.13 -37.55 -26.69
N TYR A 212 -12.71 -36.43 -27.13
CA TYR A 212 -12.20 -35.64 -28.26
C TYR A 212 -11.11 -34.64 -27.86
N PHE A 213 -11.12 -34.18 -26.60
CA PHE A 213 -10.13 -33.24 -26.08
C PHE A 213 -8.85 -33.97 -25.68
N LYS A 214 -7.71 -33.51 -26.17
CA LYS A 214 -6.41 -34.17 -26.00
C LYS A 214 -5.53 -33.47 -24.97
N PHE A 215 -5.49 -32.16 -25.01
CA PHE A 215 -4.79 -31.34 -24.02
C PHE A 215 -5.50 -30.02 -23.77
N ILE A 216 -5.15 -29.40 -22.64
CA ILE A 216 -5.36 -27.98 -22.37
C ILE A 216 -4.00 -27.33 -22.05
N LYS A 217 -3.82 -26.10 -22.52
CA LYS A 217 -2.76 -25.14 -22.15
C LYS A 217 -3.46 -23.86 -21.66
N THR A 218 -2.74 -23.00 -20.94
CA THR A 218 -3.27 -21.75 -20.31
C THR A 218 -4.12 -20.86 -21.23
N ASP A 219 -3.87 -20.90 -22.53
CA ASP A 219 -4.54 -20.12 -23.56
C ASP A 219 -5.16 -20.96 -24.70
N CYS A 220 -4.86 -22.26 -24.79
CA CYS A 220 -5.19 -23.09 -25.94
C CYS A 220 -5.77 -24.47 -25.56
N VAL A 221 -6.88 -24.85 -26.20
CA VAL A 221 -7.52 -26.18 -26.05
C VAL A 221 -7.32 -26.99 -27.32
N GLY A 222 -6.70 -28.16 -27.21
CA GLY A 222 -6.39 -29.06 -28.34
C GLY A 222 -7.34 -30.26 -28.43
N PHE A 223 -7.88 -30.52 -29.62
CA PHE A 223 -8.80 -31.65 -29.88
C PHE A 223 -8.51 -32.38 -31.20
N GLN A 224 -8.88 -33.66 -31.25
CA GLN A 224 -8.76 -34.54 -32.43
C GLN A 224 -10.09 -35.25 -32.70
N GLY A 225 -10.41 -35.51 -33.98
CA GLY A 225 -11.55 -36.34 -34.38
C GLY A 225 -12.95 -35.78 -34.05
N LEU A 226 -13.07 -34.46 -33.85
CA LEU A 226 -14.32 -33.82 -33.42
C LEU A 226 -15.49 -34.07 -34.42
N PRO A 227 -16.63 -34.65 -33.99
CA PRO A 227 -17.77 -34.95 -34.86
C PRO A 227 -18.36 -33.72 -35.55
N ARG A 228 -18.91 -33.90 -36.77
CA ARG A 228 -19.53 -32.83 -37.57
C ARG A 228 -20.59 -32.03 -36.79
N LYS A 229 -21.37 -32.67 -35.90
CA LYS A 229 -22.35 -32.01 -35.01
C LYS A 229 -21.77 -30.88 -34.13
N HIS A 230 -20.46 -30.86 -33.88
CA HIS A 230 -19.79 -29.83 -33.08
C HIS A 230 -18.97 -28.82 -33.91
N GLN A 231 -18.85 -28.99 -35.23
CA GLN A 231 -18.13 -28.04 -36.09
C GLN A 231 -18.76 -26.63 -36.10
N PRO A 232 -20.10 -26.45 -36.14
CA PRO A 232 -20.73 -25.12 -36.07
C PRO A 232 -20.48 -24.37 -34.76
N LEU A 233 -20.15 -25.09 -33.67
CA LEU A 233 -19.74 -24.48 -32.39
C LEU A 233 -18.31 -23.92 -32.50
N VAL A 234 -17.38 -24.67 -33.08
CA VAL A 234 -16.00 -24.20 -33.33
C VAL A 234 -16.02 -22.98 -34.25
N GLU A 235 -16.77 -23.02 -35.35
CA GLU A 235 -16.90 -21.86 -36.24
C GLU A 235 -17.47 -20.63 -35.56
N ARG A 236 -18.46 -20.79 -34.66
CA ARG A 236 -19.03 -19.68 -33.88
C ARG A 236 -18.00 -19.04 -32.95
N LEU A 237 -17.10 -19.84 -32.36
CA LEU A 237 -15.97 -19.34 -31.57
C LEU A 237 -14.98 -18.57 -32.46
N LEU A 238 -14.58 -19.12 -33.61
CA LEU A 238 -13.59 -18.50 -34.50
C LEU A 238 -14.09 -17.21 -35.20
N ARG A 239 -15.41 -17.02 -35.32
CA ARG A 239 -16.02 -15.77 -35.82
C ARG A 239 -16.20 -14.69 -34.75
N LYS A 240 -15.95 -15.01 -33.46
CA LYS A 240 -16.23 -14.14 -32.30
C LYS A 240 -15.23 -12.96 -32.23
N ARG A 241 -15.73 -11.77 -31.87
CA ARG A 241 -14.95 -10.51 -31.86
C ARG A 241 -15.17 -9.68 -30.59
N HIS A 242 -14.19 -8.84 -30.28
CA HIS A 242 -14.28 -7.80 -29.25
C HIS A 242 -15.13 -6.61 -29.74
N PRO A 243 -15.53 -5.68 -28.85
CA PRO A 243 -16.10 -4.39 -29.24
C PRO A 243 -15.18 -3.51 -30.10
N ASP A 244 -13.87 -3.78 -30.11
CA ASP A 244 -12.88 -3.13 -30.99
C ASP A 244 -12.66 -3.86 -32.34
N GLY A 245 -13.47 -4.90 -32.63
CA GLY A 245 -13.45 -5.64 -33.89
C GLY A 245 -12.39 -6.75 -34.00
N THR A 246 -11.36 -6.77 -33.14
CA THR A 246 -10.34 -7.83 -33.17
C THR A 246 -10.88 -9.17 -32.65
N LEU A 247 -10.27 -10.29 -33.08
CA LEU A 247 -10.79 -11.65 -32.87
C LEU A 247 -10.60 -12.16 -31.44
N VAL A 248 -11.50 -13.03 -30.97
CA VAL A 248 -11.39 -13.68 -29.63
C VAL A 248 -10.61 -14.98 -29.68
N TYR A 249 -10.77 -15.76 -30.74
CA TYR A 249 -10.25 -17.10 -30.85
C TYR A 249 -9.69 -17.33 -32.25
N ARG A 250 -8.61 -18.10 -32.34
CA ARG A 250 -8.02 -18.57 -33.60
C ARG A 250 -7.90 -20.09 -33.57
N GLY A 251 -8.00 -20.69 -34.76
CA GLY A 251 -8.09 -22.14 -34.94
C GLY A 251 -6.93 -22.61 -35.80
N ASP A 252 -5.83 -23.00 -35.15
CA ASP A 252 -4.58 -23.37 -35.79
C ASP A 252 -4.37 -24.90 -35.69
N ALA A 253 -3.53 -25.47 -36.57
CA ALA A 253 -2.99 -26.81 -36.36
C ALA A 253 -1.98 -26.77 -35.20
N VAL A 254 -1.96 -27.79 -34.34
CA VAL A 254 -1.15 -27.77 -33.11
C VAL A 254 -0.47 -29.10 -32.83
N ASP A 255 0.78 -29.02 -32.37
CA ASP A 255 1.61 -30.15 -31.96
C ASP A 255 1.19 -30.76 -30.60
N PRO A 256 1.53 -32.04 -30.35
CA PRO A 256 1.32 -32.68 -29.06
C PRO A 256 2.08 -31.98 -27.92
N LEU A 257 1.55 -32.11 -26.70
CA LEU A 257 2.35 -31.79 -25.50
C LEU A 257 3.49 -32.81 -25.34
N LEU A 258 4.73 -32.32 -25.40
CA LEU A 258 5.94 -33.11 -25.11
C LEU A 258 6.20 -33.13 -23.59
N GLY A 259 6.66 -34.26 -23.04
CA GLY A 259 6.86 -34.46 -21.59
C GLY A 259 5.63 -34.96 -20.82
N GLU A 260 5.78 -35.19 -19.51
CA GLU A 260 4.66 -35.47 -18.60
C GLU A 260 3.93 -34.18 -18.21
N HIS A 261 2.60 -34.18 -18.31
CA HIS A 261 1.74 -33.07 -17.87
C HIS A 261 0.56 -33.65 -17.10
N ARG A 262 0.47 -33.35 -15.81
CA ARG A 262 -0.52 -33.91 -14.88
C ARG A 262 -1.73 -32.98 -14.77
N GLU A 263 -2.73 -33.30 -13.93
CA GLU A 263 -3.75 -32.30 -13.57
C GLU A 263 -3.08 -31.16 -12.78
N PRO A 264 -3.30 -29.89 -13.13
CA PRO A 264 -2.82 -28.77 -12.32
C PRO A 264 -3.60 -28.73 -11.01
N GLU A 265 -2.92 -28.92 -9.87
CA GLU A 265 -3.51 -28.74 -8.55
C GLU A 265 -3.06 -27.44 -7.89
N ILE A 266 -3.92 -26.92 -7.01
CA ILE A 266 -3.59 -25.85 -6.08
C ILE A 266 -3.93 -26.37 -4.68
N ASP A 267 -2.93 -26.45 -3.82
CA ASP A 267 -3.18 -26.39 -2.39
C ASP A 267 -2.83 -24.98 -1.90
N GLY A 268 -3.67 -24.44 -1.04
CA GLY A 268 -3.52 -23.12 -0.48
C GLY A 268 -3.85 -23.16 0.99
N ARG A 269 -2.96 -22.67 1.85
CA ARG A 269 -3.28 -22.49 3.26
C ARG A 269 -4.43 -21.47 3.40
N PRO A 270 -5.50 -21.74 4.17
CA PRO A 270 -6.50 -20.72 4.49
C PRO A 270 -5.85 -19.57 5.29
N PRO A 271 -6.50 -18.39 5.37
CA PRO A 271 -6.01 -17.30 6.22
C PRO A 271 -5.86 -17.71 7.69
N ALA A 272 -5.02 -16.96 8.41
CA ALA A 272 -4.89 -17.10 9.86
C ALA A 272 -6.13 -16.51 10.57
N PRO A 273 -6.43 -16.94 11.81
CA PRO A 273 -7.47 -16.32 12.64
C PRO A 273 -7.21 -14.82 12.87
N VAL A 274 -8.29 -14.08 13.14
CA VAL A 274 -8.24 -12.65 13.45
C VAL A 274 -8.26 -12.46 14.96
N GLY A 275 -7.29 -11.72 15.49
CA GLY A 275 -7.20 -11.36 16.90
C GLY A 275 -5.92 -10.58 17.20
N TRP A 276 -5.85 -10.02 18.40
CA TRP A 276 -4.62 -9.52 19.02
C TRP A 276 -4.41 -10.26 20.32
N GLU A 277 -3.19 -10.74 20.56
CA GLU A 277 -2.80 -11.41 21.80
C GLU A 277 -2.06 -10.40 22.70
N ALA A 278 -2.56 -10.24 23.93
CA ALA A 278 -2.02 -9.27 24.87
C ALA A 278 -0.77 -9.83 25.58
N VAL A 279 0.32 -9.07 25.54
CA VAL A 279 1.60 -9.42 26.17
C VAL A 279 1.72 -8.70 27.51
N GLU A 280 2.06 -9.41 28.59
CA GLU A 280 2.23 -8.82 29.92
C GLU A 280 3.59 -8.13 30.10
N ASP A 281 4.71 -8.85 29.89
CA ASP A 281 6.05 -8.25 29.84
C ASP A 281 6.51 -8.05 28.37
N PRO A 282 6.43 -6.83 27.82
CA PRO A 282 6.81 -6.53 26.44
C PRO A 282 8.33 -6.62 26.20
N VAL A 283 9.14 -6.64 27.25
CA VAL A 283 10.61 -6.71 27.15
C VAL A 283 11.06 -8.15 27.15
N GLU A 284 10.56 -8.98 28.06
CA GLU A 284 10.85 -10.42 28.04
C GLU A 284 10.36 -11.08 26.74
N HIS A 285 9.18 -10.67 26.24
CA HIS A 285 8.63 -11.09 24.95
C HIS A 285 9.53 -10.71 23.77
N CYS A 286 10.04 -9.48 23.73
CA CYS A 286 10.99 -9.08 22.69
C CYS A 286 12.33 -9.82 22.82
N LEU A 287 12.86 -10.02 24.03
CA LEU A 287 14.10 -10.79 24.25
C LEU A 287 13.98 -12.28 23.88
N LYS A 288 12.76 -12.85 23.94
CA LYS A 288 12.44 -14.19 23.38
C LYS A 288 12.42 -14.23 21.84
N GLY A 289 12.62 -13.09 21.18
CA GLY A 289 12.68 -12.99 19.73
C GLY A 289 11.31 -12.85 19.05
N CYS A 290 10.30 -12.34 19.75
CA CYS A 290 8.94 -12.16 19.22
C CYS A 290 8.64 -10.69 18.88
N SER A 291 8.03 -10.45 17.71
CA SER A 291 7.53 -9.12 17.33
C SER A 291 6.44 -8.61 18.27
N LEU A 292 6.25 -7.29 18.31
CA LEU A 292 5.29 -6.62 19.20
C LEU A 292 4.76 -5.30 18.61
N LEU A 293 3.48 -5.03 18.83
CA LEU A 293 2.87 -3.69 18.71
C LEU A 293 2.71 -3.02 20.09
N LEU A 294 3.42 -1.92 20.32
CA LEU A 294 3.38 -1.11 21.54
C LEU A 294 2.49 0.13 21.35
N THR A 295 1.36 0.18 22.07
CA THR A 295 0.39 1.30 22.04
C THR A 295 0.33 2.03 23.40
N GLY A 296 -0.57 3.01 23.50
CA GLY A 296 -0.76 3.83 24.71
C GLY A 296 -0.97 5.31 24.40
N LEU A 297 -1.43 6.07 25.40
CA LEU A 297 -1.67 7.52 25.29
C LEU A 297 -0.34 8.33 25.13
N PRO A 298 -0.40 9.60 24.73
CA PRO A 298 0.71 10.54 24.82
C PRO A 298 1.24 10.64 26.25
N GLY A 299 2.53 10.41 26.42
CA GLY A 299 3.18 10.48 27.74
C GLY A 299 3.08 9.24 28.61
N THR A 300 2.63 8.08 28.11
CA THR A 300 2.69 6.80 28.86
C THR A 300 4.05 6.11 28.85
N GLY A 301 5.06 6.73 28.23
CA GLY A 301 6.44 6.22 28.23
C GLY A 301 6.82 5.30 27.07
N LYS A 302 5.98 5.12 26.03
CA LYS A 302 6.26 4.31 24.82
C LYS A 302 7.73 4.37 24.34
N THR A 303 8.21 5.56 23.97
CA THR A 303 9.58 5.79 23.48
C THR A 303 10.66 5.44 24.52
N HIS A 304 10.39 5.62 25.82
CA HIS A 304 11.32 5.26 26.90
C HIS A 304 11.44 3.74 27.06
N LEU A 305 10.32 3.02 27.07
CA LEU A 305 10.30 1.55 27.07
C LEU A 305 10.98 0.98 25.83
N ALA A 306 10.72 1.59 24.66
CA ALA A 306 11.36 1.23 23.40
C ALA A 306 12.89 1.34 23.47
N ARG A 307 13.44 2.44 24.01
CA ARG A 307 14.90 2.57 24.21
C ARG A 307 15.45 1.49 25.13
N ARG A 308 14.70 1.06 26.17
CA ARG A 308 15.10 -0.05 27.06
C ARG A 308 15.19 -1.38 26.29
N ILE A 309 14.18 -1.70 25.49
CA ILE A 309 14.16 -2.91 24.65
C ILE A 309 15.32 -2.87 23.64
N VAL A 310 15.49 -1.75 22.93
CA VAL A 310 16.55 -1.56 21.93
C VAL A 310 17.95 -1.68 22.51
N ALA A 311 18.18 -1.18 23.73
CA ALA A 311 19.46 -1.33 24.42
C ALA A 311 19.76 -2.82 24.68
N GLN A 312 18.82 -3.55 25.29
CA GLN A 312 19.02 -4.94 25.67
C GLN A 312 19.13 -5.89 24.46
N LEU A 313 18.40 -5.63 23.37
CA LEU A 313 18.56 -6.36 22.10
C LEU A 313 19.96 -6.14 21.50
N ARG A 314 20.47 -4.90 21.53
CA ARG A 314 21.84 -4.59 21.07
C ARG A 314 22.93 -5.16 21.98
N GLU A 315 22.68 -5.24 23.29
CA GLU A 315 23.55 -5.93 24.26
C GLU A 315 23.58 -7.44 24.01
N ALA A 316 22.46 -8.04 23.57
CA ALA A 316 22.39 -9.42 23.10
C ALA A 316 23.03 -9.65 21.71
N GLY A 317 23.43 -8.57 21.01
CA GLY A 317 24.14 -8.62 19.72
C GLY A 317 23.27 -8.42 18.48
N ASP A 318 21.96 -8.18 18.62
CA ASP A 318 21.05 -8.00 17.48
C ASP A 318 21.34 -6.71 16.68
N LEU A 319 21.25 -6.79 15.34
CA LEU A 319 21.33 -5.64 14.45
C LEU A 319 19.99 -4.87 14.44
N VAL A 320 19.78 -4.03 15.45
CA VAL A 320 18.55 -3.23 15.63
C VAL A 320 18.60 -1.90 14.87
N GLN A 321 17.76 -1.76 13.85
CA GLN A 321 17.51 -0.50 13.12
C GLN A 321 16.25 0.19 13.64
N LEU A 322 16.31 1.52 13.78
CA LEU A 322 15.16 2.35 14.19
C LEU A 322 14.78 3.34 13.08
N VAL A 323 13.48 3.51 12.84
CA VAL A 323 12.93 4.47 11.87
C VAL A 323 11.65 5.14 12.37
N SER A 324 11.35 6.33 11.84
CA SER A 324 10.06 7.02 12.01
C SER A 324 9.79 7.95 10.82
N LYS A 325 8.59 8.53 10.70
CA LYS A 325 8.26 9.40 9.55
C LYS A 325 8.98 10.75 9.58
N THR A 326 9.11 11.37 10.74
CA THR A 326 9.59 12.76 10.89
C THR A 326 10.97 12.84 11.52
N HIS A 327 11.75 13.88 11.20
CA HIS A 327 13.05 14.10 11.83
C HIS A 327 12.92 14.32 13.34
N SER A 328 11.85 14.97 13.80
CA SER A 328 11.59 15.21 15.22
C SER A 328 11.30 13.92 15.98
N ALA A 329 10.53 12.99 15.41
CA ALA A 329 10.35 11.67 16.00
C ALA A 329 11.68 10.89 16.02
N ALA A 330 12.43 10.86 14.90
CA ALA A 330 13.74 10.19 14.87
C ALA A 330 14.74 10.77 15.90
N GLN A 331 14.74 12.09 16.10
CA GLN A 331 15.54 12.75 17.13
C GLN A 331 15.03 12.47 18.56
N ASN A 332 13.71 12.33 18.76
CA ASN A 332 13.13 11.93 20.04
C ASN A 332 13.47 10.46 20.37
N LEU A 333 13.50 9.57 19.39
CA LEU A 333 13.88 8.17 19.58
C LEU A 333 15.36 8.04 20.00
N ASP A 334 16.23 8.85 19.38
CA ASP A 334 17.69 8.79 19.52
C ASP A 334 18.26 7.43 19.05
N LEU A 335 19.38 6.97 19.60
CA LEU A 335 19.98 5.64 19.38
C LEU A 335 20.34 5.33 17.90
N GLY A 336 20.53 6.38 17.09
CA GLY A 336 20.85 6.29 15.67
C GLY A 336 19.63 6.13 14.74
N ALA A 337 18.42 6.43 15.21
CA ALA A 337 17.21 6.42 14.41
C ALA A 337 17.27 7.38 13.20
N GLN A 338 16.56 7.04 12.12
CA GLN A 338 16.55 7.80 10.87
C GLN A 338 15.13 7.98 10.33
N THR A 339 14.92 8.92 9.41
CA THR A 339 13.63 9.02 8.72
C THR A 339 13.40 7.83 7.79
N ALA A 340 12.19 7.30 7.80
CA ALA A 340 11.80 6.12 7.02
C ALA A 340 12.05 6.33 5.52
N ASP A 341 11.67 7.48 4.95
CA ASP A 341 11.97 7.86 3.55
C ASP A 341 13.47 7.75 3.20
N HIS A 342 14.38 8.13 4.10
CA HIS A 342 15.83 8.02 3.88
C HIS A 342 16.30 6.57 3.97
N TRP A 343 15.94 5.87 5.04
CA TRP A 343 16.38 4.50 5.29
C TRP A 343 15.86 3.53 4.22
N VAL A 344 14.56 3.56 3.92
CA VAL A 344 13.94 2.73 2.87
C VAL A 344 14.65 2.91 1.53
N ARG A 345 14.89 4.17 1.12
CA ARG A 345 15.52 4.51 -0.16
C ARG A 345 16.99 4.10 -0.22
N ARG A 346 17.72 4.15 0.91
CA ARG A 346 19.14 3.76 1.00
C ARG A 346 19.33 2.25 1.11
N THR A 347 18.44 1.57 1.84
CA THR A 347 18.62 0.20 2.33
C THR A 347 17.74 -0.79 1.56
N VAL A 348 16.40 -0.65 1.69
CA VAL A 348 15.42 -1.61 1.16
C VAL A 348 15.40 -1.61 -0.36
N ARG A 349 15.15 -0.44 -0.98
CA ARG A 349 14.97 -0.33 -2.45
C ARG A 349 16.25 -0.61 -3.25
N ASN A 350 17.41 -0.54 -2.60
CA ASN A 350 18.72 -0.89 -3.16
C ASN A 350 19.10 -2.37 -2.92
N GLY A 351 18.24 -3.18 -2.31
CA GLY A 351 18.49 -4.59 -2.03
C GLY A 351 19.57 -4.85 -0.98
N ARG A 352 19.81 -3.92 -0.06
CA ARG A 352 20.87 -3.99 0.97
C ARG A 352 20.32 -4.03 2.39
N CYS A 353 19.22 -4.76 2.60
CA CYS A 353 18.64 -4.94 3.93
C CYS A 353 19.31 -6.13 4.64
N ARG A 354 19.97 -5.86 5.78
CA ARG A 354 20.40 -6.86 6.77
C ARG A 354 20.26 -6.23 8.15
N LEU A 355 19.39 -6.80 8.97
CA LEU A 355 19.03 -6.38 10.32
C LEU A 355 18.24 -7.51 10.96
N ASP A 356 18.29 -7.63 12.28
CA ASP A 356 17.52 -8.65 13.02
C ASP A 356 16.20 -8.05 13.55
N TRP A 357 16.17 -6.72 13.76
CA TRP A 357 15.00 -5.96 14.22
C TRP A 357 14.81 -4.65 13.49
N LEU A 358 13.56 -4.38 13.07
CA LEU A 358 13.11 -3.05 12.65
C LEU A 358 12.16 -2.45 13.70
N VAL A 359 12.56 -1.33 14.29
CA VAL A 359 11.75 -0.53 15.20
C VAL A 359 11.12 0.63 14.43
N VAL A 360 9.80 0.81 14.54
CA VAL A 360 9.06 1.86 13.82
C VAL A 360 8.28 2.72 14.82
N GLU A 361 8.65 4.00 14.95
CA GLU A 361 7.92 4.98 15.79
C GLU A 361 6.95 5.84 14.97
N GLU A 362 5.84 6.20 15.62
CA GLU A 362 4.67 6.89 15.05
C GLU A 362 4.17 6.20 13.78
N VAL A 363 3.87 4.90 13.90
CA VAL A 363 3.35 4.05 12.80
C VAL A 363 2.18 4.67 12.04
N THR A 364 1.33 5.46 12.72
CA THR A 364 0.20 6.18 12.13
C THR A 364 0.59 7.27 11.13
N GLN A 365 1.82 7.78 11.17
CA GLN A 365 2.33 8.81 10.25
C GLN A 365 2.93 8.23 8.95
N LEU A 366 3.20 6.93 8.89
CA LEU A 366 3.77 6.29 7.71
C LEU A 366 2.67 6.05 6.66
N ASP A 367 2.90 6.56 5.45
CA ASP A 367 2.04 6.35 4.28
C ASP A 367 2.11 4.90 3.75
N ALA A 368 1.09 4.51 2.98
CA ALA A 368 1.00 3.20 2.35
C ALA A 368 2.17 2.88 1.39
N GLY A 369 2.87 3.90 0.88
CA GLY A 369 4.10 3.72 0.11
C GLY A 369 5.24 3.18 0.97
N LEU A 370 5.55 3.84 2.09
CA LEU A 370 6.51 3.35 3.08
C LEU A 370 6.11 1.99 3.67
N TRP A 371 4.82 1.75 3.90
CA TRP A 371 4.36 0.43 4.36
C TRP A 371 4.59 -0.68 3.33
N ALA A 372 4.60 -0.38 2.03
CA ALA A 372 4.92 -1.37 1.00
C ALA A 372 6.41 -1.75 1.04
N ASP A 373 7.29 -0.77 1.25
CA ASP A 373 8.72 -1.02 1.43
C ASP A 373 9.00 -1.79 2.74
N ILE A 374 8.34 -1.44 3.85
CA ILE A 374 8.47 -2.17 5.12
C ILE A 374 7.92 -3.59 5.01
N ALA A 375 6.81 -3.80 4.28
CA ALA A 375 6.28 -5.14 3.99
C ALA A 375 7.27 -6.01 3.20
N CYS A 376 8.08 -5.42 2.31
CA CYS A 376 9.17 -6.13 1.62
C CYS A 376 10.28 -6.62 2.56
N VAL A 377 10.44 -6.01 3.74
CA VAL A 377 11.41 -6.47 4.76
C VAL A 377 10.92 -7.76 5.43
N SER A 378 9.62 -7.84 5.78
CA SER A 378 9.02 -9.03 6.41
C SER A 378 8.88 -10.27 5.51
N MET A 379 9.36 -10.17 4.26
CA MET A 379 9.57 -11.31 3.38
C MET A 379 10.75 -12.17 3.87
N ASP A 380 11.73 -11.57 4.54
CA ASP A 380 12.67 -12.30 5.39
C ASP A 380 11.98 -12.61 6.74
N ARG A 381 11.83 -13.90 7.04
CA ARG A 381 11.14 -14.39 8.24
C ARG A 381 12.01 -14.43 9.49
N SER A 382 13.29 -14.08 9.38
CA SER A 382 14.17 -13.87 10.54
C SER A 382 14.02 -12.47 11.14
N VAL A 383 13.53 -11.49 10.37
CA VAL A 383 13.37 -10.11 10.81
C VAL A 383 12.17 -9.97 11.76
N ARG A 384 12.41 -9.32 12.90
CA ARG A 384 11.41 -9.02 13.93
C ARG A 384 11.06 -7.54 13.93
N PHE A 385 9.89 -7.21 14.47
CA PHE A 385 9.35 -5.85 14.41
C PHE A 385 8.91 -5.36 15.80
N LEU A 386 9.37 -4.16 16.18
CA LEU A 386 8.84 -3.41 17.31
C LEU A 386 8.10 -2.18 16.77
N LEU A 387 6.78 -2.30 16.65
CA LEU A 387 5.93 -1.27 16.06
C LEU A 387 5.34 -0.39 17.17
N MET A 388 5.34 0.93 17.00
CA MET A 388 4.99 1.86 18.07
C MET A 388 4.20 3.06 17.57
N GLY A 389 3.13 3.42 18.27
CA GLY A 389 2.39 4.64 17.97
C GLY A 389 1.10 4.75 18.75
N ASP A 390 0.20 5.59 18.25
CA ASP A 390 -1.06 5.87 18.91
C ASP A 390 -2.19 6.11 17.89
N PHE A 391 -3.08 5.13 17.76
CA PHE A 391 -4.17 5.12 16.78
C PHE A 391 -5.31 6.11 17.07
N ARG A 392 -5.18 6.92 18.14
CA ARG A 392 -6.02 8.08 18.47
C ARG A 392 -5.53 9.39 17.79
N GLN A 393 -4.26 9.46 17.35
CA GLN A 393 -3.71 10.61 16.62
C GLN A 393 -4.27 10.74 15.18
N LEU A 394 -3.85 11.78 14.45
CA LEU A 394 -4.10 11.90 13.01
C LEU A 394 -3.31 10.84 12.21
N PRO A 395 -3.89 10.26 11.13
CA PRO A 395 -3.21 9.33 10.24
C PRO A 395 -2.28 10.05 9.24
N ALA A 396 -1.57 9.27 8.41
CA ALA A 396 -0.68 9.75 7.36
C ALA A 396 -1.34 10.80 6.45
N VAL A 397 -0.64 11.91 6.24
CA VAL A 397 -1.15 13.09 5.54
C VAL A 397 -1.16 12.87 4.03
N LEU A 398 -2.35 12.97 3.42
CA LEU A 398 -2.59 12.74 1.98
C LEU A 398 -2.18 11.32 1.52
N ASP A 399 -2.44 10.30 2.35
CA ASP A 399 -2.06 8.93 2.04
C ASP A 399 -2.69 8.44 0.72
N SER A 400 -1.85 7.83 -0.11
CA SER A 400 -2.18 7.38 -1.45
C SER A 400 -1.23 6.28 -1.91
N PHE A 401 -1.77 5.30 -2.64
CA PHE A 401 -1.02 4.18 -3.18
C PHE A 401 -1.32 4.01 -4.68
N ALA A 402 -0.26 3.90 -5.48
CA ALA A 402 -0.32 3.73 -6.93
C ALA A 402 -1.29 4.69 -7.68
N GLY A 403 -1.46 5.91 -7.15
CA GLY A 403 -2.27 6.99 -7.74
C GLY A 403 -3.68 7.12 -7.18
N SER A 404 -4.09 6.24 -6.27
CA SER A 404 -5.39 6.29 -5.60
C SER A 404 -5.27 6.64 -4.12
N ARG A 405 -6.25 7.36 -3.57
CA ARG A 405 -6.32 7.68 -2.14
C ARG A 405 -6.43 6.39 -1.31
N VAL A 406 -5.75 6.35 -0.17
CA VAL A 406 -5.92 5.27 0.81
C VAL A 406 -6.92 5.72 1.88
N GLU A 407 -8.02 4.98 1.99
CA GLU A 407 -9.10 5.28 2.95
C GLU A 407 -9.22 4.22 4.06
N ARG A 408 -8.57 3.06 3.92
CA ARG A 408 -8.47 2.06 4.99
C ARG A 408 -7.50 2.53 6.07
N PRO A 409 -7.85 2.46 7.37
CA PRO A 409 -6.95 2.82 8.45
C PRO A 409 -5.94 1.70 8.76
N LEU A 410 -4.70 2.06 9.08
CA LEU A 410 -3.62 1.12 9.46
C LEU A 410 -4.00 0.21 10.65
N LYS A 411 -4.78 0.71 11.62
CA LYS A 411 -5.13 -0.02 12.85
C LYS A 411 -5.88 -1.33 12.60
N ASP A 412 -6.69 -1.38 11.54
CA ASP A 412 -7.54 -2.51 11.18
C ASP A 412 -6.89 -3.39 10.10
N SER A 413 -5.60 -3.20 9.83
CA SER A 413 -4.90 -3.87 8.74
C SER A 413 -4.23 -5.19 9.14
N ASP A 414 -4.36 -6.19 8.26
CA ASP A 414 -3.64 -7.45 8.34
C ASP A 414 -2.12 -7.24 8.36
N LEU A 415 -1.60 -6.21 7.67
CA LEU A 415 -0.17 -5.89 7.69
C LEU A 415 0.33 -5.58 9.10
N LEU A 416 -0.38 -4.71 9.83
CA LEU A 416 0.01 -4.30 11.18
C LEU A 416 0.10 -5.54 12.10
N ARG A 417 -0.87 -6.44 11.99
CA ARG A 417 -0.91 -7.71 12.75
C ARG A 417 0.15 -8.71 12.28
N ASP A 418 0.27 -8.96 10.97
CA ASP A 418 1.24 -9.92 10.40
C ASP A 418 2.70 -9.48 10.71
N LEU A 419 3.00 -8.17 10.76
CA LEU A 419 4.32 -7.65 11.19
C LEU A 419 4.55 -7.82 12.70
N ALA A 420 3.57 -7.45 13.52
CA ALA A 420 3.60 -7.64 14.98
C ALA A 420 3.44 -9.11 15.42
N SER A 421 3.31 -10.05 14.47
CA SER A 421 3.04 -11.48 14.71
C SER A 421 1.79 -11.77 15.55
N GLY A 422 0.84 -10.83 15.60
CA GLY A 422 -0.39 -10.92 16.40
C GLY A 422 -0.31 -10.35 17.82
N TYR A 423 0.86 -9.93 18.30
CA TYR A 423 1.06 -9.52 19.70
C TYR A 423 0.99 -8.01 19.91
N CYS A 424 0.32 -7.56 20.99
CA CYS A 424 0.30 -6.16 21.39
C CYS A 424 0.45 -5.95 22.91
N HIS A 425 0.82 -4.72 23.29
CA HIS A 425 0.87 -4.25 24.67
C HIS A 425 0.46 -2.76 24.69
N GLU A 426 -0.55 -2.39 25.50
CA GLU A 426 -0.96 -0.99 25.67
C GLU A 426 -0.46 -0.42 27.00
N LEU A 427 0.38 0.61 26.93
CA LEU A 427 0.79 1.38 28.10
C LEU A 427 -0.32 2.35 28.52
N THR A 428 -0.91 2.11 29.69
CA THR A 428 -2.02 2.88 30.28
C THR A 428 -1.59 3.88 31.36
N GLU A 429 -0.44 3.67 32.01
CA GLU A 429 0.05 4.47 33.13
C GLU A 429 0.52 5.87 32.69
N ASN A 430 0.11 6.92 33.41
CA ASN A 430 0.58 8.27 33.13
C ASN A 430 2.05 8.48 33.57
N ARG A 431 2.94 8.81 32.62
CA ARG A 431 4.31 9.28 32.88
C ARG A 431 4.54 10.74 32.45
N ARG A 432 3.48 11.48 32.12
CA ARG A 432 3.48 12.93 31.79
C ARG A 432 3.31 13.75 33.08
N SER A 433 4.06 14.85 33.20
CA SER A 433 3.98 15.77 34.36
C SER A 433 2.68 16.57 34.45
N ASP A 434 1.85 16.57 33.41
CA ASP A 434 0.54 17.24 33.38
C ASP A 434 -0.57 16.18 33.39
N GLU A 435 -1.10 15.92 34.59
CA GLU A 435 -2.21 14.99 34.77
C GLU A 435 -3.53 15.53 34.22
N ARG A 436 -3.73 16.85 34.17
CA ARG A 436 -4.97 17.46 33.64
C ARG A 436 -5.10 17.16 32.15
N ILE A 437 -4.02 17.34 31.39
CA ILE A 437 -3.96 16.99 29.97
C ILE A 437 -4.10 15.48 29.79
N PHE A 438 -3.43 14.65 30.60
CA PHE A 438 -3.52 13.19 30.48
C PHE A 438 -4.96 12.66 30.71
N ARG A 439 -5.64 13.14 31.76
CA ARG A 439 -7.05 12.79 32.02
C ARG A 439 -7.97 13.29 30.90
N PHE A 440 -7.72 14.48 30.35
CA PHE A 440 -8.48 15.03 29.23
C PHE A 440 -8.36 14.17 27.96
N ILE A 441 -7.14 13.84 27.51
CA ILE A 441 -6.96 13.06 26.27
C ILE A 441 -7.48 11.62 26.40
N GLY A 442 -7.45 11.03 27.60
CA GLY A 442 -8.11 9.76 27.89
C GLY A 442 -9.65 9.87 27.85
N TRP A 443 -10.22 10.92 28.43
CA TRP A 443 -11.67 11.18 28.42
C TRP A 443 -12.25 11.36 27.01
N LEU A 444 -11.48 11.85 26.03
CA LEU A 444 -11.94 12.03 24.65
C LEU A 444 -12.41 10.73 23.96
N ARG A 445 -11.85 9.56 24.33
CA ARG A 445 -12.22 8.23 23.78
C ARG A 445 -12.23 8.16 22.24
N VAL A 446 -11.15 8.67 21.65
CA VAL A 446 -11.06 8.95 20.20
C VAL A 446 -11.01 7.66 19.37
N GLY A 447 -12.06 7.42 18.58
CA GLY A 447 -12.23 6.21 17.77
C GLY A 447 -12.91 5.04 18.48
N ASP A 448 -13.42 5.25 19.70
CA ASP A 448 -14.20 4.27 20.46
C ASP A 448 -15.71 4.43 20.18
N ALA A 449 -16.52 3.43 20.54
CA ALA A 449 -17.98 3.49 20.38
C ALA A 449 -18.66 4.59 21.23
N GLU A 450 -17.98 5.07 22.28
CA GLU A 450 -18.44 6.17 23.13
C GLU A 450 -17.57 7.45 22.97
N GLU A 451 -17.05 7.71 21.76
CA GLU A 451 -16.29 8.92 21.44
C GLU A 451 -17.03 10.20 21.88
N VAL A 452 -16.33 11.12 22.54
CA VAL A 452 -16.95 12.35 23.07
C VAL A 452 -17.36 13.30 21.94
N PRO A 453 -18.61 13.82 21.93
CA PRO A 453 -19.05 14.78 20.92
C PRO A 453 -18.13 16.00 20.81
N LEU A 454 -17.66 16.30 19.60
CA LEU A 454 -16.68 17.36 19.32
C LEU A 454 -17.05 18.73 19.92
N ALA A 455 -18.34 19.08 19.92
CA ALA A 455 -18.83 20.34 20.49
C ALA A 455 -18.62 20.41 22.01
N GLU A 456 -18.74 19.30 22.72
CA GLU A 456 -18.48 19.20 24.17
C GLU A 456 -16.98 19.18 24.45
N ALA A 457 -16.20 18.41 23.70
CA ALA A 457 -14.75 18.39 23.86
C ALA A 457 -14.12 19.78 23.62
N VAL A 458 -14.58 20.51 22.59
CA VAL A 458 -14.19 21.91 22.34
C VAL A 458 -14.69 22.85 23.44
N ARG A 459 -15.86 22.60 24.07
CA ARG A 459 -16.33 23.38 25.24
C ARG A 459 -15.37 23.22 26.43
N VAL A 460 -14.91 22.00 26.72
CA VAL A 460 -13.94 21.74 27.81
C VAL A 460 -12.57 22.35 27.49
N ALA A 461 -12.15 22.35 26.22
CA ALA A 461 -10.87 22.91 25.79
C ALA A 461 -10.83 24.45 25.67
N ARG A 462 -11.93 25.17 25.92
CA ARG A 462 -12.07 26.62 25.64
C ARG A 462 -11.49 27.57 26.68
N GLU A 463 -10.84 27.10 27.74
CA GLU A 463 -10.21 27.95 28.78
C GLU A 463 -8.97 28.74 28.31
N PHE A 464 -8.57 28.62 27.03
CA PHE A 464 -7.33 29.21 26.50
C PHE A 464 -7.63 30.32 25.46
N PRO A 465 -6.93 31.48 25.47
CA PRO A 465 -7.31 32.64 24.66
C PRO A 465 -6.84 32.54 23.18
N ARG A 466 -6.85 33.68 22.44
CA ARG A 466 -6.38 33.78 21.04
C ARG A 466 -5.39 34.94 20.85
N GLY A 467 -4.38 34.78 19.98
CA GLY A 467 -3.40 35.84 19.67
C GLY A 467 -2.54 35.57 18.44
N ARG A 468 -1.97 36.62 17.84
CA ARG A 468 -0.89 36.57 16.83
C ARG A 468 0.32 37.30 17.38
N GLU A 469 1.45 36.61 17.53
CA GLU A 469 2.52 37.08 18.41
C GLU A 469 3.74 37.74 17.75
N ASN A 470 4.32 37.22 16.66
CA ASN A 470 5.66 37.63 16.21
C ASN A 470 5.87 39.15 16.10
N ARG A 471 4.94 39.87 15.45
CA ARG A 471 5.04 41.34 15.28
C ARG A 471 4.78 42.12 16.58
N ARG A 472 4.16 41.51 17.58
CA ARG A 472 3.84 42.07 18.91
C ARG A 472 4.93 41.78 19.95
N LEU A 473 5.63 40.65 19.82
CA LEU A 473 6.72 40.23 20.73
C LEU A 473 8.12 40.66 20.26
N ALA A 474 8.27 41.16 19.03
CA ALA A 474 9.56 41.62 18.51
C ALA A 474 10.04 42.87 19.28
N PRO A 475 11.19 42.81 19.98
CA PRO A 475 11.75 43.95 20.70
C PRO A 475 12.28 45.02 19.76
N GLU A 476 12.57 46.20 20.31
CA GLU A 476 13.41 47.20 19.64
C GLU A 476 14.79 46.59 19.35
N GLY A 477 15.29 46.78 18.12
CA GLY A 477 16.50 46.10 17.62
C GLY A 477 16.26 44.75 16.90
N ALA A 478 15.03 44.24 16.83
CA ALA A 478 14.75 43.02 16.04
C ALA A 478 14.96 43.23 14.53
N VAL A 479 15.83 42.41 13.93
CA VAL A 479 16.20 42.45 12.51
C VAL A 479 15.00 42.02 11.65
N LEU A 480 14.59 42.87 10.71
CA LEU A 480 13.57 42.52 9.72
C LEU A 480 14.21 41.80 8.53
N ILE A 481 13.84 40.54 8.33
CA ILE A 481 14.24 39.75 7.17
C ILE A 481 13.06 39.67 6.20
N GLU A 482 13.15 40.40 5.10
CA GLU A 482 12.10 40.44 4.07
C GLU A 482 12.19 39.25 3.11
N HIS A 483 11.08 38.54 2.94
CA HIS A 483 10.88 37.62 1.83
C HIS A 483 10.25 38.39 0.66
N ARG A 484 11.02 38.53 -0.44
CA ARG A 484 10.57 39.13 -1.69
C ARG A 484 10.56 38.06 -2.79
N ASP A 485 9.40 37.45 -3.00
CA ASP A 485 9.15 36.51 -4.11
C ASP A 485 7.79 36.82 -4.75
N SER A 486 7.68 36.57 -6.06
CA SER A 486 6.59 37.05 -6.92
C SER A 486 5.67 35.94 -7.47
N GLY A 487 5.83 34.70 -6.97
CA GLY A 487 5.03 33.55 -7.36
C GLY A 487 3.75 33.36 -6.52
N ALA A 488 2.85 32.50 -7.00
CA ALA A 488 1.70 32.06 -6.21
C ALA A 488 2.15 31.34 -4.92
N PRO A 489 1.55 31.62 -3.74
CA PRO A 489 2.00 31.06 -2.48
C PRO A 489 1.81 29.54 -2.42
N THR A 490 2.80 28.85 -1.87
CA THR A 490 2.76 27.40 -1.63
C THR A 490 2.58 27.10 -0.14
N THR A 491 2.15 25.88 0.19
CA THR A 491 1.86 25.44 1.58
C THR A 491 3.07 25.47 2.53
N ASN A 492 4.29 25.72 2.03
CA ASN A 492 5.48 25.99 2.85
C ASN A 492 6.40 27.05 2.21
N SER A 493 5.82 28.11 1.62
CA SER A 493 6.62 29.27 1.20
C SER A 493 7.34 29.92 2.41
N PRO A 494 8.51 30.57 2.21
CA PRO A 494 9.09 31.45 3.22
C PRO A 494 8.16 32.62 3.57
N GLN A 495 8.48 33.34 4.64
CA GLN A 495 7.68 34.47 5.13
C GLN A 495 8.60 35.55 5.69
N THR A 496 8.27 36.82 5.43
CA THR A 496 8.92 37.97 6.07
C THR A 496 8.80 37.84 7.58
N MET A 497 9.91 37.94 8.30
CA MET A 497 9.99 37.69 9.73
C MET A 497 10.86 38.72 10.44
N ARG A 498 10.48 39.08 11.68
CA ARG A 498 11.39 39.77 12.60
C ARG A 498 12.15 38.73 13.41
N VAL A 499 13.46 38.93 13.56
CA VAL A 499 14.39 37.98 14.16
C VAL A 499 15.24 38.68 15.22
N TRP A 500 15.36 38.06 16.40
CA TRP A 500 16.10 38.59 17.55
C TRP A 500 16.70 37.45 18.37
N ALA A 501 17.70 37.74 19.20
CA ALA A 501 18.28 36.76 20.12
C ALA A 501 17.22 36.19 21.07
N GLY A 502 17.19 34.87 21.25
CA GLY A 502 16.14 34.15 21.99
C GLY A 502 14.86 33.84 21.18
N LEU A 503 14.73 34.31 19.93
CA LEU A 503 13.61 33.89 19.07
C LEU A 503 13.74 32.40 18.73
N LYS A 504 12.67 31.65 18.99
CA LYS A 504 12.55 30.25 18.57
C LYS A 504 11.99 30.15 17.15
N LEU A 505 12.62 29.31 16.34
CA LEU A 505 12.24 29.00 14.96
C LEU A 505 12.05 27.49 14.80
N VAL A 506 11.41 27.07 13.71
CA VAL A 506 11.28 25.66 13.31
C VAL A 506 11.86 25.43 11.92
N GLY A 507 12.59 24.33 11.74
CA GLY A 507 13.26 24.00 10.48
C GLY A 507 12.29 23.66 9.34
N ALA A 508 12.63 24.12 8.14
CA ALA A 508 11.90 23.93 6.88
C ALA A 508 12.54 22.88 5.95
N GLY A 509 13.74 22.39 6.28
CA GLY A 509 14.54 21.45 5.49
C GLY A 509 15.78 22.09 4.87
N GLY A 510 16.65 21.26 4.31
CA GLY A 510 18.00 21.68 3.89
C GLY A 510 18.96 21.69 5.09
N LYS A 511 19.64 22.82 5.34
CA LYS A 511 20.62 22.94 6.44
C LYS A 511 20.01 22.77 7.85
N VAL A 512 18.72 23.11 8.04
CA VAL A 512 17.99 22.87 9.30
C VAL A 512 16.87 21.85 9.03
N PRO A 513 16.86 20.67 9.69
CA PRO A 513 15.89 19.59 9.40
C PRO A 513 14.43 19.98 9.68
N ARG A 514 13.49 19.36 8.94
CA ARG A 514 12.05 19.68 9.06
C ARG A 514 11.49 19.32 10.43
N GLY A 515 10.79 20.29 11.06
CA GLY A 515 10.11 20.10 12.35
C GLY A 515 11.04 20.16 13.58
N VAL A 516 12.35 20.30 13.38
CA VAL A 516 13.30 20.51 14.48
C VAL A 516 13.25 21.97 14.91
N PHE A 517 13.19 22.21 16.22
CA PHE A 517 13.25 23.56 16.78
C PHE A 517 14.69 24.02 16.95
N VAL A 518 14.95 25.29 16.67
CA VAL A 518 16.22 25.97 16.89
C VAL A 518 15.98 27.35 17.51
N THR A 519 16.91 27.82 18.32
CA THR A 519 16.87 29.14 18.95
C THR A 519 17.89 30.04 18.26
N VAL A 520 17.53 31.29 18.00
CA VAL A 520 18.49 32.30 17.54
C VAL A 520 19.37 32.71 18.73
N ALA A 521 20.67 32.46 18.64
CA ALA A 521 21.65 32.94 19.61
C ALA A 521 21.96 34.44 19.38
N GLU A 522 22.08 34.85 18.11
CA GLU A 522 22.45 36.21 17.72
C GLU A 522 21.77 36.59 16.40
N ALA A 523 21.29 37.83 16.29
CA ALA A 523 20.66 38.37 15.09
C ALA A 523 21.40 39.63 14.61
N GLY A 524 22.32 39.45 13.66
CA GLY A 524 23.09 40.53 13.05
C GLY A 524 22.49 41.03 11.73
N LEU A 525 23.02 42.17 11.26
CA LEU A 525 22.52 42.87 10.07
C LEU A 525 22.71 42.09 8.74
N GLU A 526 23.70 41.19 8.66
CA GLU A 526 23.92 40.33 7.48
C GLU A 526 23.65 38.84 7.75
N LYS A 527 23.86 38.41 9.00
CA LYS A 527 23.87 37.00 9.41
C LYS A 527 23.11 36.78 10.71
N VAL A 528 22.56 35.58 10.86
CA VAL A 528 21.91 35.10 12.08
C VAL A 528 22.63 33.84 12.54
N THR A 529 22.97 33.78 13.83
CA THR A 529 23.63 32.64 14.47
C THR A 529 22.59 31.87 15.29
N LEU A 530 22.52 30.55 15.09
CA LEU A 530 21.67 29.65 15.88
C LEU A 530 22.41 29.11 17.12
N ASP A 531 21.65 28.62 18.10
CA ASP A 531 22.13 27.92 19.30
C ASP A 531 23.13 26.79 19.01
N GLY A 532 22.95 26.05 17.92
CA GLY A 532 23.93 25.07 17.41
C GLY A 532 25.21 25.65 16.78
N GLY A 533 25.52 26.93 16.99
CA GLY A 533 26.70 27.63 16.44
C GLY A 533 26.66 27.91 14.92
N GLN A 534 25.60 27.48 14.24
CA GLN A 534 25.46 27.61 12.78
C GLN A 534 25.10 29.04 12.38
N GLN A 535 25.90 29.64 11.47
CA GLN A 535 25.62 30.94 10.87
C GLN A 535 24.90 30.81 9.53
N PHE A 536 23.92 31.70 9.29
CA PHE A 536 23.15 31.79 8.06
C PHE A 536 23.12 33.23 7.55
N SER A 537 23.27 33.43 6.24
CA SER A 537 22.78 34.69 5.64
C SER A 537 21.25 34.76 5.76
N HIS A 538 20.70 35.98 5.76
CA HIS A 538 19.25 36.19 5.82
C HIS A 538 18.47 35.37 4.77
N SER A 539 19.01 35.27 3.55
CA SER A 539 18.39 34.50 2.45
C SER A 539 18.39 32.98 2.67
N GLU A 540 19.35 32.45 3.44
CA GLU A 540 19.42 31.03 3.80
C GLU A 540 18.54 30.73 5.00
N LEU A 541 18.47 31.64 5.98
CA LEU A 541 17.58 31.51 7.13
C LEU A 541 16.10 31.43 6.67
N LEU A 542 15.70 32.28 5.71
CA LEU A 542 14.38 32.19 5.05
C LEU A 542 14.17 30.87 4.30
N ARG A 543 15.20 30.28 3.69
CA ARG A 543 15.09 29.00 2.98
C ARG A 543 14.99 27.81 3.94
N HIS A 544 15.64 27.88 5.11
CA HIS A 544 15.79 26.76 6.04
C HIS A 544 14.93 26.83 7.30
N THR A 545 14.26 27.94 7.62
CA THR A 545 13.48 28.09 8.87
C THR A 545 12.13 28.78 8.68
N ARG A 546 11.21 28.63 9.64
CA ARG A 546 9.91 29.32 9.74
C ARG A 546 9.70 29.84 11.16
N LEU A 547 8.87 30.87 11.30
CA LEU A 547 8.33 31.30 12.58
C LEU A 547 7.48 30.18 13.19
N CYS A 548 7.63 29.91 14.49
CA CYS A 548 6.88 28.84 15.18
C CYS A 548 5.73 29.34 16.07
N HIS A 549 5.32 30.61 15.97
CA HIS A 549 4.21 31.19 16.74
C HIS A 549 2.82 30.60 16.40
N ALA A 550 2.72 29.88 15.28
CA ALA A 550 1.60 29.03 14.94
C ALA A 550 2.15 27.82 14.15
N ILE A 551 1.60 26.64 14.42
CA ILE A 551 2.00 25.36 13.82
C ILE A 551 0.72 24.62 13.45
N THR A 552 0.67 23.98 12.28
CA THR A 552 -0.50 23.17 11.88
C THR A 552 -0.52 21.84 12.63
N TYR A 553 -1.69 21.25 12.88
CA TYR A 553 -1.80 19.98 13.62
C TYR A 553 -0.92 18.86 13.03
N ALA A 554 -0.91 18.72 11.69
CA ALA A 554 -0.03 17.80 10.96
C ALA A 554 1.49 18.07 11.13
N SER A 555 1.87 19.29 11.54
CA SER A 555 3.26 19.67 11.80
C SER A 555 3.64 19.65 13.29
N CYS A 556 2.67 19.44 14.21
CA CYS A 556 2.92 19.33 15.65
C CYS A 556 2.85 17.90 16.19
N GLN A 557 2.36 16.92 15.42
CA GLN A 557 2.41 15.51 15.82
C GLN A 557 3.85 15.08 16.15
N GLY A 558 4.02 14.33 17.24
CA GLY A 558 5.33 13.94 17.76
C GLY A 558 6.16 15.07 18.41
N LEU A 559 5.66 16.31 18.49
CA LEU A 559 6.36 17.42 19.16
C LEU A 559 5.85 17.61 20.60
N THR A 560 6.75 17.53 21.58
CA THR A 560 6.44 18.01 22.94
C THR A 560 6.71 19.51 23.02
N LEU A 561 5.65 20.32 23.04
CA LEU A 561 5.74 21.77 23.16
C LEU A 561 5.81 22.18 24.65
N ARG A 562 6.69 23.13 24.98
CA ARG A 562 6.78 23.73 26.33
C ARG A 562 6.05 25.07 26.34
N GLY A 563 5.28 25.33 27.39
CA GLY A 563 4.45 26.54 27.53
C GLY A 563 2.98 26.31 27.16
N ARG A 564 2.19 27.39 27.05
CA ARG A 564 0.77 27.31 26.66
C ARG A 564 0.64 27.33 25.14
N VAL A 565 -0.05 26.34 24.59
CA VAL A 565 -0.41 26.23 23.15
C VAL A 565 -1.86 26.64 22.97
N TRP A 566 -2.19 27.27 21.82
CA TRP A 566 -3.43 28.03 21.63
C TRP A 566 -4.22 27.43 20.46
N LEU A 567 -5.39 26.84 20.72
CA LEU A 567 -6.20 26.14 19.70
C LEU A 567 -6.83 27.12 18.70
N LEU A 568 -6.23 27.20 17.51
CA LEU A 568 -6.71 28.01 16.40
C LEU A 568 -7.55 27.16 15.41
N ASP A 569 -8.46 27.85 14.72
CA ASP A 569 -9.23 27.36 13.56
C ASP A 569 -10.07 26.07 13.73
N TRP A 570 -10.44 25.75 14.98
CA TRP A 570 -11.30 24.61 15.32
C TRP A 570 -12.74 24.68 14.76
N GLY A 571 -13.14 25.80 14.16
CA GLY A 571 -14.48 26.02 13.59
C GLY A 571 -14.65 25.53 12.16
N THR A 572 -13.61 24.94 11.55
CA THR A 572 -13.67 24.43 10.17
C THR A 572 -14.30 23.04 10.10
N GLN A 573 -14.98 22.74 8.99
CA GLN A 573 -15.59 21.42 8.71
C GLN A 573 -14.58 20.24 8.68
N HIS A 574 -13.28 20.53 8.69
CA HIS A 574 -12.20 19.55 8.67
C HIS A 574 -11.61 19.29 10.07
N PHE A 575 -11.93 20.13 11.06
CA PHE A 575 -11.54 19.91 12.44
C PHE A 575 -12.38 18.77 13.04
N ASN A 576 -11.72 17.87 13.78
CA ASN A 576 -12.35 16.71 14.41
C ASN A 576 -11.60 16.33 15.70
N LEU A 577 -12.08 15.31 16.41
CA LEU A 577 -11.55 14.97 17.73
C LEU A 577 -10.07 14.57 17.72
N ARG A 578 -9.59 13.97 16.62
CA ARG A 578 -8.17 13.63 16.41
C ARG A 578 -7.27 14.87 16.32
N HIS A 579 -7.77 15.97 15.78
CA HIS A 579 -7.03 17.25 15.80
C HIS A 579 -6.95 17.83 17.22
N LEU A 580 -8.05 17.80 17.97
CA LEU A 580 -8.09 18.26 19.35
C LEU A 580 -7.15 17.44 20.25
N TYR A 581 -7.19 16.11 20.10
CA TYR A 581 -6.32 15.15 20.78
C TYR A 581 -4.84 15.36 20.43
N ALA A 582 -4.51 15.55 19.14
CA ALA A 582 -3.13 15.82 18.70
C ALA A 582 -2.61 17.22 19.07
N GLY A 583 -3.48 18.11 19.58
CA GLY A 583 -3.13 19.45 20.06
C GLY A 583 -2.88 19.56 21.58
N ALA A 584 -2.93 18.44 22.32
CA ALA A 584 -2.94 18.40 23.78
C ALA A 584 -1.72 17.70 24.40
#